data_AF-A0A948E235-F1
#
_entry.id   AF-A0A948E235-F1
#
_cell.length_a   1.000
_cell.length_b   1.000
_cell.length_c   1.000
_cell.angle_alpha   90.00
_cell.angle_beta   90.00
_cell.angle_gamma   90.00
#
_symmetry.space_group_name_H-M   'P 1'
#
loop_
_entity.id
_entity.type
_entity.pdbx_description
1 polymer ?
#
loop_
_entity_poly.entity_id
_entity_poly.type
_entity_poly.pdbx_seq_one_letter_code
_entity_poly.pdbx_strand_id
1 'polypeptide(L)'
;MRNLKSFSKTDYIKIGKRFSSTDIQYEASIAAARWSRDIEVLSEFGFHQAKLDEFNQLRDEHTKLIEKRLEGVSGKKITRLAKNETLVNAWNWIHKVTAILVSFARSEEELAVRLKTIMPKDDRDLLSSISAMAVLLNEKKSSLPPESKVDLRLEESVTLCEILTAISGEVSNLSSQAVMDTAEIDLQDGKLYIIMRDLFEVGKKAIRNGFLYQNIKDYRFNMFTPLKYRPAPESPSVPS
;
A
#
# COMPACT_ATOMS: atom_id res chain seq x y z
N MET A 1 -11.16 19.78 -35.60
CA MET A 1 -11.43 20.09 -34.17
C MET A 1 -11.26 18.82 -33.36
N ARG A 2 -10.43 18.81 -32.30
CA ARG A 2 -10.41 17.67 -31.36
C ARG A 2 -11.68 17.75 -30.50
N ASN A 3 -12.35 16.62 -30.31
CA ASN A 3 -13.51 16.53 -29.43
C ASN A 3 -13.12 16.97 -28.02
N LEU A 4 -13.85 17.96 -27.48
CA LEU A 4 -13.75 18.37 -26.08
C LEU A 4 -14.18 17.17 -25.22
N LYS A 5 -13.21 16.48 -24.61
CA LYS A 5 -13.48 15.35 -23.73
C LYS A 5 -13.49 15.85 -22.30
N SER A 6 -14.63 15.73 -21.61
CA SER A 6 -14.66 15.87 -20.16
C SER A 6 -13.99 14.65 -19.52
N PHE A 7 -13.22 14.88 -18.45
CA PHE A 7 -12.54 13.83 -17.71
C PHE A 7 -13.25 13.62 -16.37
N SER A 8 -13.74 12.40 -16.15
CA SER A 8 -14.21 11.98 -14.83
C SER A 8 -13.02 11.69 -13.90
N LYS A 9 -13.28 11.57 -12.58
CA LYS A 9 -12.28 11.11 -11.60
C LYS A 9 -11.60 9.80 -12.05
N THR A 10 -12.38 8.87 -12.60
CA THR A 10 -11.89 7.59 -13.11
C THR A 10 -11.00 7.74 -14.34
N ASP A 11 -11.27 8.72 -15.20
CA ASP A 11 -10.40 8.97 -16.37
C ASP A 11 -9.03 9.50 -15.94
N TYR A 12 -8.99 10.44 -14.99
CA TYR A 12 -7.73 10.94 -14.44
C TYR A 12 -6.90 9.82 -13.81
N ILE A 13 -7.52 8.95 -12.99
CA ILE A 13 -6.82 7.78 -12.42
C ILE A 13 -6.25 6.89 -13.54
N LYS A 14 -7.02 6.60 -14.59
CA LYS A 14 -6.54 5.80 -15.74
C LYS A 14 -5.39 6.45 -16.51
N ILE A 15 -5.28 7.77 -16.46
CA ILE A 15 -4.19 8.53 -17.09
C ILE A 15 -2.96 8.49 -16.19
N GLY A 16 -3.11 8.79 -14.90
CA GLY A 16 -2.00 8.82 -13.95
C GLY A 16 -1.27 7.48 -13.85
N LYS A 17 -2.02 6.37 -13.84
CA LYS A 17 -1.47 4.99 -13.85
C LYS A 17 -0.48 4.69 -14.97
N ARG A 18 -0.43 5.50 -16.03
CA ARG A 18 0.42 5.28 -17.20
C ARG A 18 1.84 5.79 -17.02
N PHE A 19 2.08 6.62 -16.02
CA PHE A 19 3.34 7.31 -15.81
C PHE A 19 3.80 7.10 -14.36
N SER A 20 5.11 7.19 -14.12
CA SER A 20 5.64 7.21 -12.75
C SER A 20 5.32 8.55 -12.10
N SER A 21 4.86 8.54 -10.85
CA SER A 21 4.60 9.77 -10.08
C SER A 21 5.86 10.64 -9.94
N THR A 22 7.05 10.03 -9.93
CA THR A 22 8.33 10.77 -9.96
C THR A 22 8.54 11.50 -11.29
N ASP A 23 8.21 10.88 -12.41
CA ASP A 23 8.32 11.52 -13.73
C ASP A 23 7.30 12.66 -13.84
N ILE A 24 6.09 12.45 -13.33
CA ILE A 24 5.05 13.48 -13.28
C ILE A 24 5.51 14.68 -12.43
N GLN A 25 6.06 14.44 -11.24
CA GLN A 25 6.56 15.49 -10.35
C GLN A 25 7.69 16.30 -11.00
N TYR A 26 8.61 15.62 -11.68
CA TYR A 26 9.72 16.26 -12.39
C TYR A 26 9.23 17.10 -13.58
N GLU A 27 8.38 16.52 -14.44
CA GLU A 27 7.76 17.25 -15.56
C GLU A 27 6.93 18.43 -15.08
N ALA A 28 6.18 18.30 -13.98
CA ALA A 28 5.36 19.37 -13.44
C ALA A 28 6.23 20.54 -12.95
N SER A 29 7.42 20.24 -12.41
CA SER A 29 8.38 21.27 -11.99
C SER A 29 8.95 22.03 -13.19
N ILE A 30 9.28 21.33 -14.27
CA ILE A 30 9.71 21.95 -15.53
C ILE A 30 8.57 22.79 -16.13
N ALA A 31 7.35 22.24 -16.16
CA ALA A 31 6.17 22.91 -16.70
C ALA A 31 5.85 24.20 -15.94
N ALA A 32 5.91 24.18 -14.60
CA ALA A 32 5.71 25.36 -13.77
C ALA A 32 6.75 26.45 -14.05
N ALA A 33 8.03 26.07 -14.18
CA ALA A 33 9.11 27.00 -14.50
C ALA A 33 8.92 27.66 -15.88
N ARG A 34 8.55 26.87 -16.90
CA ARG A 34 8.28 27.36 -18.26
C ARG A 34 7.04 28.25 -18.31
N TRP A 35 5.98 27.87 -17.61
CA TRP A 35 4.76 28.67 -17.51
C TRP A 35 5.05 30.00 -16.83
N SER A 36 5.73 30.00 -15.69
CA SER A 36 6.11 31.23 -14.98
C SER A 36 6.95 32.16 -15.86
N ARG A 37 7.96 31.62 -16.55
CA ARG A 37 8.81 32.39 -17.49
C ARG A 37 8.00 33.06 -18.60
N ASP A 38 7.05 32.34 -19.18
CA ASP A 38 6.33 32.76 -20.40
C ASP A 38 4.91 33.28 -20.08
N ILE A 39 4.65 33.65 -18.83
CA ILE A 39 3.31 33.94 -18.29
C ILE A 39 2.61 35.07 -19.03
N GLU A 40 3.35 36.11 -19.43
CA GLU A 40 2.81 37.27 -20.14
C GLU A 40 2.09 36.85 -21.42
N VAL A 41 2.76 36.05 -22.26
CA VAL A 41 2.20 35.54 -23.51
C VAL A 41 1.15 34.47 -23.27
N LEU A 42 1.42 33.53 -22.36
CA LEU A 42 0.52 32.40 -22.09
C LEU A 42 -0.82 32.84 -21.47
N SER A 43 -0.84 33.98 -20.77
CA SER A 43 -2.06 34.55 -20.18
C SER A 43 -3.13 34.86 -21.24
N GLU A 44 -2.74 35.29 -22.44
CA GLU A 44 -3.65 35.54 -23.57
C GLU A 44 -4.36 34.26 -24.05
N PHE A 45 -3.74 33.10 -23.81
CA PHE A 45 -4.30 31.78 -24.11
C PHE A 45 -5.04 31.17 -22.90
N GLY A 46 -5.29 31.97 -21.85
CA GLY A 46 -6.01 31.54 -20.66
C GLY A 46 -5.16 30.77 -19.65
N PHE A 47 -3.83 30.85 -19.74
CA PHE A 47 -2.86 30.30 -18.78
C PHE A 47 -2.29 31.45 -17.92
N HIS A 48 -3.13 32.06 -17.10
CA HIS A 48 -2.81 33.21 -16.24
C HIS A 48 -2.24 32.81 -14.87
N GLN A 49 -1.77 33.79 -14.09
CA GLN A 49 -1.13 33.57 -12.79
C GLN A 49 -1.99 32.73 -11.84
N ALA A 50 -3.29 33.04 -11.69
CA ALA A 50 -4.14 32.26 -10.78
C ALA A 50 -4.22 30.76 -11.14
N LYS A 51 -4.16 30.39 -12.43
CA LYS A 51 -4.11 28.97 -12.83
C LYS A 51 -2.74 28.34 -12.59
N LEU A 52 -1.66 29.13 -12.66
CA LEU A 52 -0.33 28.68 -12.26
C LEU A 52 -0.29 28.43 -10.74
N ASP A 53 -0.95 29.27 -9.95
CA ASP A 53 -1.07 29.09 -8.50
C ASP A 53 -1.88 27.82 -8.16
N GLU A 54 -3.02 27.59 -8.83
CA GLU A 54 -3.78 26.33 -8.73
C GLU A 54 -2.93 25.11 -9.12
N PHE A 55 -2.15 25.22 -10.19
CA PHE A 55 -1.24 24.15 -10.61
C PHE A 55 -0.14 23.88 -9.59
N ASN A 56 0.42 24.92 -8.96
CA ASN A 56 1.42 24.76 -7.90
C ASN A 56 0.82 24.15 -6.64
N GLN A 57 -0.38 24.56 -6.24
CA GLN A 57 -1.09 23.90 -5.14
C GLN A 57 -1.27 22.40 -5.41
N LEU A 58 -1.66 22.04 -6.64
CA LEU A 58 -1.80 20.65 -7.04
C LEU A 58 -0.48 19.87 -6.96
N ARG A 59 0.64 20.51 -7.32
CA ARG A 59 2.00 19.92 -7.20
C ARG A 59 2.40 19.70 -5.75
N ASP A 60 2.07 20.64 -4.87
CA ASP A 60 2.38 20.54 -3.44
C ASP A 60 1.54 19.43 -2.78
N GLU A 61 0.24 19.36 -3.08
CA GLU A 61 -0.64 18.26 -2.66
C GLU A 61 -0.12 16.91 -3.13
N HIS A 62 0.30 16.82 -4.40
CA HIS A 62 0.88 15.61 -4.96
C HIS A 62 2.18 15.19 -4.25
N THR A 63 3.06 16.15 -3.94
CA THR A 63 4.31 15.88 -3.22
C THR A 63 4.04 15.32 -1.81
N LYS A 64 3.10 15.92 -1.08
CA LYS A 64 2.69 15.44 0.25
C LYS A 64 2.15 14.00 0.21
N LEU A 65 1.39 13.65 -0.83
CA LEU A 65 0.87 12.28 -1.00
C LEU A 65 2.00 11.27 -1.26
N ILE A 66 3.01 11.64 -2.05
CA ILE A 66 4.19 10.80 -2.28
C ILE A 66 4.97 10.58 -0.98
N GLU A 67 5.22 11.65 -0.21
CA GLU A 67 5.92 11.59 1.07
C GLU A 67 5.19 10.69 2.07
N LYS A 68 3.88 10.89 2.24
CA LYS A 68 3.02 10.05 3.08
C LYS A 68 3.09 8.56 2.68
N ARG A 69 3.16 8.26 1.37
CA ARG A 69 3.31 6.88 0.89
C ARG A 69 4.66 6.28 1.29
N LEU A 70 5.75 7.04 1.23
CA LEU A 70 7.09 6.59 1.64
C LEU A 70 7.15 6.28 3.14
N GLU A 71 6.52 7.11 3.96
CA GLU A 71 6.34 6.87 5.40
C GLU A 71 5.53 5.60 5.65
N GLY A 72 4.41 5.42 4.94
CA GLY A 72 3.58 4.22 5.03
C GLY A 72 4.30 2.93 4.62
N VAL A 73 5.19 2.98 3.63
CA VAL A 73 6.05 1.84 3.24
C VAL A 73 7.04 1.49 4.35
N SER A 74 7.60 2.50 5.02
CA SER A 74 8.53 2.30 6.14
C SER A 74 7.82 1.69 7.36
N GLY A 75 6.62 2.17 7.68
CA GLY A 75 5.75 1.58 8.71
C GLY A 75 5.45 0.10 8.44
N LYS A 76 5.07 -0.25 7.20
CA LYS A 76 4.83 -1.65 6.78
C LYS A 76 6.03 -2.56 7.01
N LYS A 77 7.25 -2.06 6.81
CA LYS A 77 8.48 -2.85 7.03
C LYS A 77 8.63 -3.21 8.50
N ILE A 78 8.35 -2.26 9.40
CA ILE A 78 8.40 -2.47 10.86
C ILE A 78 7.31 -3.45 11.28
N THR A 79 6.05 -3.25 10.86
CA THR A 79 4.94 -4.16 11.16
C THR A 79 5.22 -5.58 10.65
N ARG A 80 5.89 -5.74 9.49
CA ARG A 80 6.26 -7.06 8.96
C ARG A 80 7.32 -7.76 9.82
N LEU A 81 8.31 -7.04 10.33
CA LEU A 81 9.33 -7.61 11.23
C LEU A 81 8.70 -8.06 12.54
N ALA A 82 7.87 -7.20 13.15
CA ALA A 82 7.12 -7.53 14.35
C ALA A 82 6.23 -8.77 14.13
N LYS A 83 5.51 -8.84 13.00
CA LYS A 83 4.73 -10.02 12.62
C LYS A 83 5.58 -11.29 12.54
N ASN A 84 6.73 -11.25 11.88
CA ASN A 84 7.58 -12.42 11.76
C ASN A 84 8.06 -12.91 13.13
N GLU A 85 8.44 -12.00 14.03
CA GLU A 85 8.85 -12.35 15.38
C GLU A 85 7.69 -12.97 16.19
N THR A 86 6.49 -12.38 16.12
CA THR A 86 5.29 -12.96 16.75
C THR A 86 4.97 -14.35 16.22
N LEU A 87 5.06 -14.57 14.91
CA LEU A 87 4.82 -15.89 14.31
C LEU A 87 5.84 -16.93 14.79
N VAL A 88 7.12 -16.57 14.87
CA VAL A 88 8.16 -17.45 15.42
C VAL A 88 7.86 -17.78 16.88
N ASN A 89 7.47 -16.79 17.69
CA ASN A 89 7.12 -17.01 19.09
C ASN A 89 5.87 -17.89 19.26
N ALA A 90 4.87 -17.71 18.40
CA ALA A 90 3.67 -18.52 18.35
C ALA A 90 3.98 -19.99 18.02
N TRP A 91 4.77 -20.25 16.96
CA TRP A 91 5.20 -21.61 16.62
C TRP A 91 6.03 -22.25 17.74
N ASN A 92 6.95 -21.50 18.34
CA ASN A 92 7.72 -21.98 19.49
C ASN A 92 6.83 -22.34 20.68
N TRP A 93 5.79 -21.54 20.94
CA TRP A 93 4.81 -21.86 21.97
C TRP A 93 4.04 -23.15 21.66
N ILE A 94 3.55 -23.31 20.42
CA ILE A 94 2.87 -24.54 19.95
C ILE A 94 3.77 -25.75 20.18
N HIS A 95 5.04 -25.69 19.81
CA HIS A 95 5.98 -26.80 20.00
C HIS A 95 6.18 -27.15 21.48
N LYS A 96 6.35 -26.14 22.35
CA LYS A 96 6.51 -26.36 23.80
C LYS A 96 5.26 -27.01 24.40
N VAL A 97 4.07 -26.50 24.08
CA VAL A 97 2.81 -27.03 24.63
C VAL A 97 2.48 -28.40 24.06
N THR A 98 2.76 -28.64 22.78
CA THR A 98 2.63 -29.96 22.16
C THR A 98 3.51 -30.97 22.89
N ALA A 99 4.78 -30.64 23.17
CA ALA A 99 5.68 -31.54 23.89
C ALA A 99 5.17 -31.91 25.28
N ILE A 100 4.55 -30.95 25.99
CA ILE A 100 3.91 -31.18 27.29
C ILE A 100 2.72 -32.14 27.13
N LEU A 101 1.79 -31.82 26.21
CA LEU A 101 0.54 -32.57 26.03
C LEU A 101 0.74 -33.96 25.43
N VAL A 102 1.78 -34.17 24.61
CA VAL A 102 2.09 -35.47 24.01
C VAL A 102 2.38 -36.53 25.08
N SER A 103 2.94 -36.14 26.22
CA SER A 103 3.20 -37.10 27.31
C SER A 103 1.91 -37.76 27.83
N PHE A 104 0.82 -36.99 27.94
CA PHE A 104 -0.52 -37.49 28.29
C PHE A 104 -1.22 -38.18 27.12
N ALA A 105 -1.08 -37.62 25.91
CA ALA A 105 -1.73 -38.16 24.71
C ALA A 105 -1.27 -39.58 24.35
N ARG A 106 -0.09 -40.01 24.82
CA ARG A 106 0.38 -41.39 24.66
C ARG A 106 -0.45 -42.43 25.42
N SER A 107 -1.08 -42.02 26.52
CA SER A 107 -1.91 -42.89 27.36
C SER A 107 -3.40 -42.56 27.28
N GLU A 108 -3.77 -41.40 26.74
CA GLU A 108 -5.15 -40.92 26.64
C GLU A 108 -5.54 -40.70 25.17
N GLU A 109 -6.27 -41.66 24.60
CA GLU A 109 -6.66 -41.64 23.19
C GLU A 109 -7.50 -40.41 22.83
N GLU A 110 -8.45 -40.02 23.68
CA GLU A 110 -9.29 -38.85 23.46
C GLU A 110 -8.47 -37.55 23.39
N LEU A 111 -7.48 -37.40 24.26
CA LEU A 111 -6.58 -36.25 24.25
C LEU A 111 -5.72 -36.25 22.97
N ALA A 112 -5.25 -37.40 22.51
CA ALA A 112 -4.50 -37.51 21.27
C ALA A 112 -5.31 -37.06 20.05
N VAL A 113 -6.60 -37.43 19.98
CA VAL A 113 -7.51 -36.98 18.91
C VAL A 113 -7.74 -35.47 18.98
N ARG A 114 -8.03 -34.93 20.18
CA ARG A 114 -8.23 -33.49 20.38
C ARG A 114 -6.99 -32.70 20.00
N LEU A 115 -5.81 -33.11 20.47
CA LEU A 115 -4.53 -32.48 20.15
C LEU A 115 -4.27 -32.47 18.65
N LYS A 116 -4.45 -33.62 17.96
CA LYS A 116 -4.26 -33.71 16.50
C LYS A 116 -5.19 -32.78 15.72
N THR A 117 -6.43 -32.60 16.21
CA THR A 117 -7.44 -31.76 15.55
C THR A 117 -7.11 -30.28 15.63
N ILE A 118 -6.52 -29.84 16.73
CA ILE A 118 -6.21 -28.42 16.98
C ILE A 118 -4.79 -28.02 16.57
N MET A 119 -3.99 -28.95 16.02
CA MET A 119 -2.66 -28.61 15.53
C MET A 119 -2.77 -27.64 14.35
N PRO A 120 -2.04 -26.51 14.37
CA PRO A 120 -2.05 -25.57 13.26
C PRO A 120 -1.39 -26.20 12.03
N LYS A 121 -1.97 -25.99 10.85
CA LYS A 121 -1.37 -26.42 9.58
C LYS A 121 -0.49 -25.32 8.99
N ASP A 122 -0.89 -24.07 9.19
CA ASP A 122 -0.14 -22.89 8.77
C ASP A 122 -0.37 -21.70 9.72
N ASP A 123 0.26 -20.57 9.40
CA ASP A 123 0.22 -19.35 10.22
C ASP A 123 -1.20 -18.83 10.49
N ARG A 124 -2.17 -19.11 9.61
CA ARG A 124 -3.56 -18.64 9.76
C ARG A 124 -4.29 -19.37 10.88
N ASP A 125 -3.86 -20.60 11.18
CA ASP A 125 -4.46 -21.43 12.21
C ASP A 125 -3.88 -21.13 13.61
N LEU A 126 -2.79 -20.36 13.71
CA LEU A 126 -2.07 -20.18 14.98
C LEU A 126 -2.93 -19.59 16.08
N LEU A 127 -3.75 -18.56 15.78
CA LEU A 127 -4.58 -17.91 16.79
C LEU A 127 -5.61 -18.86 17.42
N SER A 128 -6.35 -19.59 16.58
CA SER A 128 -7.34 -20.56 17.02
C SER A 128 -6.68 -21.77 17.70
N SER A 129 -5.54 -22.22 17.18
CA SER A 129 -4.79 -23.35 17.72
C SER A 129 -4.18 -23.04 19.08
N ILE A 130 -3.55 -21.88 19.28
CA ILE A 130 -3.03 -21.43 20.58
C ILE A 130 -4.15 -21.38 21.60
N SER A 131 -5.28 -20.77 21.24
CA SER A 131 -6.43 -20.66 22.13
C SER A 131 -6.96 -22.04 22.55
N ALA A 132 -7.12 -22.96 21.59
CA ALA A 132 -7.61 -24.31 21.87
C ALA A 132 -6.59 -25.17 22.67
N MET A 133 -5.30 -25.03 22.37
CA MET A 133 -4.24 -25.75 23.09
C MET A 133 -4.07 -25.24 24.52
N ALA A 134 -4.28 -23.94 24.76
CA ALA A 134 -4.24 -23.37 26.11
C ALA A 134 -5.35 -23.98 27.00
N VAL A 135 -6.53 -24.25 26.43
CA VAL A 135 -7.60 -24.97 27.12
C VAL A 135 -7.15 -26.38 27.50
N LEU A 136 -6.59 -27.16 26.56
CA LEU A 136 -6.08 -28.50 26.86
C LEU A 136 -4.97 -28.48 27.92
N LEU A 137 -4.08 -27.49 27.84
CA LEU A 137 -2.99 -27.34 28.80
C LEU A 137 -3.52 -27.02 30.20
N ASN A 138 -4.54 -26.16 30.30
CA ASN A 138 -5.18 -25.83 31.57
C ASN A 138 -5.94 -27.03 32.17
N GLU A 139 -6.61 -27.84 31.34
CA GLU A 139 -7.25 -29.10 31.78
C GLU A 139 -6.26 -30.07 32.44
N LYS A 140 -5.00 -30.09 31.95
CA LYS A 140 -3.94 -30.98 32.46
C LYS A 140 -3.03 -30.35 33.51
N LYS A 141 -3.24 -29.08 33.85
CA LYS A 141 -2.39 -28.32 34.78
C LYS A 141 -2.21 -29.02 36.13
N SER A 142 -3.28 -29.57 36.71
CA SER A 142 -3.25 -30.25 38.01
C SER A 142 -2.50 -31.57 38.01
N SER A 143 -2.33 -32.19 36.84
CA SER A 143 -1.61 -33.46 36.65
C SER A 143 -0.13 -33.26 36.30
N LEU A 144 0.33 -32.01 36.19
CA LEU A 144 1.70 -31.67 35.83
C LEU A 144 2.56 -31.36 37.07
N PRO A 145 3.85 -31.74 37.08
CA PRO A 145 4.77 -31.36 38.15
C PRO A 145 4.85 -29.83 38.31
N PRO A 146 5.05 -29.30 39.53
CA PRO A 146 5.15 -27.85 39.79
C PRO A 146 6.27 -27.15 38.99
N GLU A 147 7.31 -27.89 38.63
CA GLU A 147 8.44 -27.43 37.81
C GLU A 147 8.07 -27.20 36.35
N SER A 148 6.97 -27.81 35.90
CA SER A 148 6.40 -27.59 34.58
C SER A 148 5.90 -26.15 34.55
N LYS A 149 6.56 -25.30 33.75
CA LYS A 149 6.25 -23.86 33.62
C LYS A 149 4.89 -23.60 32.94
N VAL A 150 3.83 -24.28 33.35
CA VAL A 150 2.49 -24.29 32.75
C VAL A 150 1.85 -22.92 32.85
N ASP A 151 1.95 -22.28 34.02
CA ASP A 151 1.38 -20.94 34.23
C ASP A 151 2.02 -19.91 33.31
N LEU A 152 3.34 -19.96 33.16
CA LEU A 152 4.05 -19.14 32.19
C LEU A 152 3.54 -19.40 30.75
N ARG A 153 3.26 -20.65 30.37
CA ARG A 153 2.74 -20.95 29.02
C ARG A 153 1.30 -20.45 28.86
N LEU A 154 0.46 -20.53 29.88
CA LEU A 154 -0.90 -20.00 29.82
C LEU A 154 -0.89 -18.48 29.70
N GLU A 155 -0.03 -17.79 30.45
CA GLU A 155 0.17 -16.34 30.31
C GLU A 155 0.68 -15.96 28.91
N GLU A 156 1.72 -16.63 28.42
CA GLU A 156 2.24 -16.43 27.06
C GLU A 156 1.15 -16.61 26.00
N SER A 157 0.20 -17.54 26.20
CA SER A 157 -0.89 -17.79 25.25
C SER A 157 -1.84 -16.59 25.14
N VAL A 158 -2.16 -15.95 26.26
CA VAL A 158 -3.02 -14.76 26.30
C VAL A 158 -2.34 -13.62 25.55
N THR A 159 -1.08 -13.35 25.90
CA THR A 159 -0.28 -12.30 25.25
C THR A 159 -0.11 -12.55 23.75
N LEU A 160 0.15 -13.80 23.33
CA LEU A 160 0.29 -14.15 21.91
C LEU A 160 -1.03 -13.96 21.16
N CYS A 161 -2.16 -14.36 21.73
CA CYS A 161 -3.48 -14.18 21.11
C CYS A 161 -3.84 -12.70 20.94
N GLU A 162 -3.55 -11.86 21.94
CA GLU A 162 -3.74 -10.41 21.85
C GLU A 162 -2.91 -9.79 20.72
N ILE A 163 -1.61 -10.12 20.67
CA ILE A 163 -0.70 -9.60 19.65
C ILE A 163 -1.09 -10.09 18.25
N LEU A 164 -1.39 -11.38 18.07
CA LEU A 164 -1.79 -11.95 16.77
C LEU A 164 -3.08 -11.31 16.24
N THR A 165 -4.02 -11.00 17.13
CA THR A 165 -5.27 -10.29 16.78
C THR A 165 -4.98 -8.87 16.32
N ALA A 166 -4.16 -8.13 17.08
CA ALA A 166 -3.77 -6.76 16.75
C ALA A 166 -3.06 -6.67 15.38
N ILE A 167 -2.08 -7.54 15.14
CA ILE A 167 -1.32 -7.57 13.88
C ILE A 167 -2.23 -7.89 12.69
N SER A 168 -3.19 -8.80 12.84
CA SER A 168 -4.10 -9.16 11.76
C SER A 168 -5.02 -7.99 11.36
N GLY A 169 -5.49 -7.22 12.36
CA GLY A 169 -6.25 -5.99 12.13
C GLY A 169 -5.41 -4.90 11.47
N GLU A 170 -4.19 -4.68 11.94
CA GLU A 170 -3.27 -3.66 11.40
C GLU A 170 -2.90 -3.95 9.94
N VAL A 171 -2.59 -5.20 9.59
CA VAL A 171 -2.26 -5.60 8.21
C VAL A 171 -3.44 -5.33 7.26
N SER A 172 -4.66 -5.63 7.70
CA SER A 172 -5.86 -5.39 6.89
C SER A 172 -6.09 -3.90 6.65
N ASN A 173 -5.91 -3.07 7.68
CA ASN A 173 -6.02 -1.61 7.58
C ASN A 173 -4.94 -1.01 6.67
N LEU A 174 -3.68 -1.43 6.83
CA LEU A 174 -2.55 -0.98 6.01
C LEU A 174 -2.67 -1.38 4.53
N SER A 175 -3.36 -2.48 4.24
CA SER A 175 -3.68 -2.90 2.88
C SER A 175 -4.71 -1.97 2.24
N SER A 176 -5.84 -1.77 2.91
CA SER A 176 -6.94 -0.90 2.44
C SER A 176 -6.47 0.55 2.25
N GLN A 177 -5.71 1.08 3.22
CA GLN A 177 -5.17 2.44 3.14
C GLN A 177 -4.24 2.61 1.94
N ALA A 178 -3.38 1.63 1.65
CA ALA A 178 -2.46 1.74 0.53
C ALA A 178 -3.14 1.69 -0.84
N VAL A 179 -4.26 0.98 -0.97
CA VAL A 179 -5.08 1.00 -2.19
C VAL A 179 -5.67 2.40 -2.39
N MET A 180 -6.17 3.01 -1.32
CA MET A 180 -6.71 4.37 -1.37
C MET A 180 -5.63 5.41 -1.69
N ASP A 181 -4.49 5.39 -1.00
CA ASP A 181 -3.37 6.31 -1.23
C ASP A 181 -2.85 6.20 -2.67
N THR A 182 -2.78 4.98 -3.22
CA THR A 182 -2.35 4.78 -4.62
C THR A 182 -3.36 5.37 -5.61
N ALA A 183 -4.66 5.17 -5.39
CA ALA A 183 -5.69 5.72 -6.27
C ALA A 183 -5.77 7.27 -6.19
N GLU A 184 -5.44 7.85 -5.04
CA GLU A 184 -5.36 9.29 -4.85
C GLU A 184 -4.15 9.89 -5.56
N ILE A 185 -2.99 9.24 -5.47
CA ILE A 185 -1.79 9.63 -6.24
C ILE A 185 -2.06 9.52 -7.75
N ASP A 186 -2.61 8.40 -8.22
CA ASP A 186 -2.96 8.21 -9.64
C ASP A 186 -3.92 9.30 -10.15
N LEU A 187 -4.86 9.73 -9.31
CA LEU A 187 -5.77 10.82 -9.64
C LEU A 187 -5.03 12.14 -9.84
N GLN A 188 -4.14 12.48 -8.91
CA GLN A 188 -3.36 13.72 -8.97
C GLN A 188 -2.35 13.70 -10.14
N ASP A 189 -1.71 12.56 -10.37
CA ASP A 189 -0.85 12.32 -11.53
C ASP A 189 -1.60 12.60 -12.84
N GLY A 190 -2.82 12.08 -12.96
CA GLY A 190 -3.67 12.30 -14.11
C GLY A 190 -4.05 13.77 -14.32
N LYS A 191 -4.37 14.50 -13.26
CA LYS A 191 -4.70 15.93 -13.34
C LYS A 191 -3.49 16.75 -13.77
N LEU A 192 -2.34 16.54 -13.12
CA LEU A 192 -1.08 17.21 -13.47
C LEU A 192 -0.71 16.96 -14.94
N TYR A 193 -0.81 15.70 -15.39
CA TYR A 193 -0.57 15.33 -16.79
C TYR A 193 -1.42 16.14 -17.77
N ILE A 194 -2.72 16.27 -17.51
CA ILE A 194 -3.64 16.95 -18.43
C ILE A 194 -3.33 18.45 -18.50
N ILE A 195 -3.09 19.10 -17.36
CA ILE A 195 -2.73 20.53 -17.33
C ILE A 195 -1.41 20.76 -18.10
N MET A 196 -0.38 19.94 -17.85
CA MET A 196 0.89 20.04 -18.56
C MET A 196 0.75 19.80 -20.06
N ARG A 197 -0.06 18.80 -20.46
CA ARG A 197 -0.33 18.52 -21.88
C ARG A 197 -0.95 19.75 -22.55
N ASP A 198 -1.93 20.37 -21.92
CA ASP A 198 -2.66 21.50 -22.48
C ASP A 198 -1.74 22.74 -22.54
N LEU A 199 -0.94 22.99 -21.50
CA LEU A 199 0.12 24.00 -21.49
C LEU A 199 1.09 23.80 -22.67
N PHE A 200 1.57 22.57 -22.86
CA PHE A 200 2.50 22.23 -23.94
C PHE A 200 1.89 22.41 -25.32
N GLU A 201 0.62 22.07 -25.51
CA GLU A 201 -0.09 22.32 -26.76
C GLU A 201 -0.25 23.82 -27.06
N VAL A 202 -0.54 24.62 -26.04
CA VAL A 202 -0.65 26.08 -26.17
C VAL A 202 0.71 26.72 -26.45
N GLY A 203 1.75 26.39 -25.68
CA GLY A 203 3.10 26.95 -25.92
C GLY A 203 3.62 26.63 -27.33
N LYS A 204 3.40 25.41 -27.84
CA LYS A 204 3.72 25.07 -29.23
C LYS A 204 2.96 25.91 -30.25
N LYS A 205 1.69 26.26 -29.98
CA LYS A 205 0.90 27.14 -30.85
C LYS A 205 1.40 28.58 -30.79
N ALA A 206 1.68 29.10 -29.59
CA ALA A 206 2.23 30.44 -29.41
C ALA A 206 3.56 30.62 -30.16
N ILE A 207 4.45 29.62 -30.09
CA ILE A 207 5.72 29.64 -30.84
C ILE A 207 5.49 29.64 -32.35
N ARG A 208 4.63 28.74 -32.86
CA ARG A 208 4.35 28.63 -34.30
C ARG A 208 3.75 29.91 -34.89
N ASN A 209 2.98 30.63 -34.09
CA ASN A 209 2.34 31.88 -34.49
C ASN A 209 3.21 33.12 -34.23
N GLY A 210 4.44 32.95 -33.72
CA GLY A 210 5.37 34.05 -33.46
C GLY A 210 5.09 34.87 -32.20
N PHE A 211 4.18 34.43 -31.33
CA PHE A 211 3.91 35.11 -30.05
C PHE A 211 4.96 34.78 -28.98
N LEU A 212 5.63 33.64 -29.10
CA LEU A 212 6.64 33.20 -28.14
C LEU A 212 7.95 32.82 -28.85
N TYR A 213 9.06 33.43 -28.43
CA TYR A 213 10.39 33.23 -29.05
C TYR A 213 11.22 32.18 -28.31
N GLN A 214 10.62 31.04 -28.00
CA GLN A 214 11.26 29.91 -27.29
C GLN A 214 11.44 28.71 -28.24
N ASN A 215 12.28 27.75 -27.85
CA ASN A 215 12.42 26.53 -28.65
C ASN A 215 11.16 25.67 -28.54
N ILE A 216 10.62 25.19 -29.66
CA ILE A 216 9.44 24.32 -29.65
C ILE A 216 9.66 23.02 -28.85
N LYS A 217 10.93 22.58 -28.72
CA LYS A 217 11.34 21.44 -27.89
C LYS A 217 11.17 21.70 -26.39
N ASP A 218 11.01 22.96 -25.97
CA ASP A 218 10.71 23.30 -24.57
C ASP A 218 9.24 23.00 -24.23
N TYR A 219 8.37 22.74 -25.20
CA TYR A 219 6.95 22.47 -24.95
C TYR A 219 6.59 21.01 -25.31
N ARG A 220 7.33 20.09 -24.70
CA ARG A 220 7.11 18.63 -24.76
C ARG A 220 7.51 17.97 -23.43
N PHE A 221 6.94 16.79 -23.18
CA PHE A 221 7.39 15.89 -22.12
C PHE A 221 8.75 15.30 -22.48
N ASN A 222 9.65 15.21 -21.49
CA ASN A 222 11.03 14.76 -21.61
C ASN A 222 11.29 13.45 -20.85
N MET A 223 10.59 13.23 -19.73
CA MET A 223 10.79 12.09 -18.82
C MET A 223 9.81 10.95 -19.03
N PHE A 224 8.69 11.18 -19.72
CA PHE A 224 7.72 10.11 -19.99
C PHE A 224 8.28 9.12 -21.00
N THR A 225 8.97 8.11 -20.49
CA THR A 225 9.06 6.83 -21.17
C THR A 225 7.73 6.12 -20.97
N PRO A 226 7.12 5.51 -22.00
CA PRO A 226 5.97 4.64 -21.77
C PRO A 226 6.40 3.58 -20.76
N LEU A 227 5.72 3.48 -19.62
CA LEU A 227 5.85 2.30 -18.76
C LEU A 227 5.61 1.10 -19.69
N LYS A 228 6.60 0.21 -19.81
CA LYS A 228 6.40 -1.08 -20.48
C LYS A 228 5.11 -1.65 -19.89
N TYR A 229 4.09 -1.77 -20.73
CA TYR A 229 2.74 -2.17 -20.40
C TYR A 229 2.76 -3.20 -19.26
N ARG A 230 2.33 -2.81 -18.05
CA ARG A 230 2.11 -3.76 -16.97
C ARG A 230 0.75 -4.37 -17.26
N PRO A 231 0.65 -5.64 -17.72
CA PRO A 231 -0.65 -6.25 -17.93
C PRO A 231 -1.43 -6.16 -16.62
N ALA A 232 -2.73 -5.86 -16.72
CA ALA A 232 -3.60 -5.88 -15.56
C ALA A 232 -3.48 -7.26 -14.89
N PRO A 233 -3.41 -7.35 -13.55
CA PRO A 233 -3.46 -8.63 -12.89
C PRO A 233 -4.73 -9.34 -13.33
N GLU A 234 -4.58 -10.52 -13.93
CA GLU A 234 -5.71 -11.33 -14.37
C GLU A 234 -6.64 -11.55 -13.17
N SER A 235 -7.91 -11.15 -13.33
CA SER A 235 -8.93 -11.46 -12.35
C SER A 235 -8.94 -12.98 -12.15
N PRO A 236 -8.96 -13.49 -10.90
CA PRO A 236 -8.98 -14.92 -10.66
C PRO A 236 -10.20 -15.52 -11.36
N SER A 237 -9.95 -16.44 -12.29
CA SER A 237 -10.98 -17.22 -12.96
C SER A 237 -11.79 -17.97 -11.91
N VAL A 238 -13.07 -17.67 -11.79
CA VAL A 238 -14.00 -18.48 -11.00
C VAL A 238 -14.13 -19.83 -11.71
N PRO A 239 -13.74 -20.96 -11.09
CA PRO A 239 -13.93 -22.26 -11.70
C PRO A 239 -15.43 -22.55 -11.82
N SER A 240 -15.84 -22.99 -13.01
CA SER A 240 -17.19 -23.51 -13.29
C SER A 240 -17.37 -24.91 -12.75
#